data_AF-A0A645AY31-F1
#
_entry.id   AF-A0A645AY31-F1
#
_cell.length_a   1.000
_cell.length_b   1.000
_cell.length_c   1.000
_cell.angle_alpha   90.00
_cell.angle_beta   90.00
_cell.angle_gamma   90.00
#
_symmetry.space_group_name_H-M   'P 1'
#
loop_
_entity.id
_entity.type
_entity.pdbx_description
1 polymer ?
#
loop_
_entity_poly.entity_id
_entity_poly.type
_entity_poly.pdbx_seq_one_letter_code
_entity_poly.pdbx_strand_id
1 'polypeptide(L)'
;MAVESWVATRYNAIYQFLTVPRDIDTLRTRNAELENEVSQLQSQLLEMQQQLTESDILYALLDFARTNPENKYIAASVIGVDPSPFVSYVIIDHGSDDGIKYGMPVVTQQGLVGKVDAVTATAARIQLITDSGSAVNVTLQTSKATGQVIGSVTGDLLLDKVSTSDTLVEGDLAITSGLGGLYPSNIVVGQVLSPSKGENDLFQSATIQPVVDFTNLQAVLVITNFRPVDISPLIPTTTSSTQ
;
A
#
# COMPACT_ATOMS: atom_id res chain seq x y z
N MET A 1 65.68 -14.13 74.58
CA MET A 1 64.86 -15.33 74.26
C MET A 1 63.43 -14.90 74.50
N ALA A 2 62.74 -14.30 73.53
CA ALA A 2 62.30 -14.89 72.25
C ALA A 2 61.42 -16.12 72.50
N VAL A 3 60.32 -16.20 71.74
CA VAL A 3 59.18 -17.15 71.82
C VAL A 3 58.02 -16.57 72.64
N GLU A 4 56.87 -16.16 72.11
CA GLU A 4 56.33 -16.21 70.75
C GLU A 4 55.09 -15.30 70.72
N SER A 5 55.14 -14.21 69.94
CA SER A 5 53.99 -13.34 69.66
C SER A 5 53.12 -13.95 68.56
N TRP A 6 52.54 -15.11 68.84
CA TRP A 6 51.54 -15.72 67.98
C TRP A 6 50.15 -15.41 68.54
N VAL A 7 49.20 -15.10 67.64
CA VAL A 7 47.82 -14.66 67.91
C VAL A 7 47.62 -13.16 68.16
N ALA A 8 48.09 -12.30 67.26
CA ALA A 8 47.36 -11.04 66.98
C ALA A 8 47.69 -10.42 65.61
N THR A 9 47.79 -11.22 64.55
CA THR A 9 47.77 -10.68 63.17
C THR A 9 46.81 -11.47 62.29
N ARG A 10 45.56 -11.56 62.75
CA ARG A 10 44.39 -11.63 61.86
C ARG A 10 43.46 -10.51 62.28
N TYR A 11 43.88 -9.28 61.99
CA TYR A 11 43.01 -8.12 62.10
C TYR A 11 42.85 -7.51 60.70
N ASN A 12 41.63 -7.69 60.19
CA ASN A 12 40.95 -6.88 59.20
C ASN A 12 41.34 -7.01 57.72
N ALA A 13 41.04 -8.17 57.15
CA ALA A 13 40.63 -8.30 55.74
C ALA A 13 39.29 -9.06 55.60
N ILE A 14 38.40 -8.99 56.60
CA ILE A 14 37.10 -9.66 56.58
C ILE A 14 35.99 -8.73 57.12
N TYR A 15 36.04 -7.45 56.77
CA TYR A 15 34.88 -6.55 56.92
C TYR A 15 34.57 -5.79 55.61
N GLN A 16 34.87 -6.39 54.47
CA GLN A 16 34.31 -5.96 53.16
C GLN A 16 33.42 -7.03 52.52
N PHE A 17 32.91 -7.99 53.29
CA PHE A 17 32.03 -9.05 52.77
C PHE A 17 30.60 -9.03 53.33
N LEU A 18 30.27 -8.11 54.24
CA LEU A 18 28.95 -8.09 54.91
C LEU A 18 28.03 -6.92 54.53
N THR A 19 28.44 -6.01 53.64
CA THR A 19 27.56 -4.94 53.10
C THR A 19 27.08 -5.19 51.66
N VAL A 20 27.57 -6.24 51.01
CA VAL A 20 27.21 -6.61 49.63
C VAL A 20 25.73 -7.03 49.41
N PRO A 21 24.95 -7.58 50.37
CA PRO A 21 23.60 -8.07 50.03
C PRO A 21 22.57 -6.97 49.75
N ARG A 22 22.66 -5.79 50.38
CA ARG A 22 21.70 -4.69 50.10
C ARG A 22 21.96 -4.01 48.76
N ASP A 23 23.21 -3.93 48.34
CA ASP A 23 23.58 -3.32 47.06
C ASP A 23 23.12 -4.19 45.90
N ILE A 24 23.18 -5.53 46.02
CA ILE A 24 22.70 -6.43 44.96
C ILE A 24 21.19 -6.35 44.77
N ASP A 25 20.41 -6.33 45.86
CA ASP A 25 18.94 -6.26 45.76
C ASP A 25 18.50 -4.88 45.24
N THR A 26 19.11 -3.80 45.71
CA THR A 26 18.82 -2.45 45.19
C THR A 26 19.24 -2.27 43.73
N LEU A 27 20.41 -2.82 43.33
CA LEU A 27 20.83 -2.83 41.93
C LEU A 27 19.89 -3.66 41.06
N ARG A 28 19.40 -4.80 41.55
CA ARG A 28 18.41 -5.63 40.83
C ARG A 28 17.07 -4.90 40.69
N THR A 29 16.56 -4.29 41.76
CA THR A 29 15.34 -3.48 41.69
C THR A 29 15.52 -2.32 40.72
N ARG A 30 16.65 -1.62 40.78
CA ARG A 30 16.93 -0.51 39.86
C ARG A 30 17.09 -0.97 38.42
N ASN A 31 17.68 -2.13 38.17
CA ASN A 31 17.77 -2.70 36.83
C ASN A 31 16.38 -3.07 36.31
N ALA A 32 15.53 -3.73 37.11
CA ALA A 32 14.16 -4.02 36.72
C ALA A 32 13.31 -2.76 36.47
N GLU A 33 13.50 -1.69 37.27
CA GLU A 33 12.88 -0.38 37.01
C GLU A 33 13.35 0.21 35.67
N LEU A 34 14.66 0.18 35.41
CA LEU A 34 15.24 0.69 34.16
C LEU A 34 14.80 -0.14 32.95
N GLU A 35 14.73 -1.46 33.06
CA GLU A 35 14.21 -2.34 32.01
C GLU A 35 12.73 -2.02 31.70
N ASN A 36 11.93 -1.78 32.74
CA ASN A 36 10.54 -1.33 32.58
C ASN A 36 10.45 0.05 31.93
N GLU A 37 11.28 1.01 32.35
CA GLU A 37 11.33 2.36 31.78
C GLU A 37 11.76 2.31 30.30
N VAL A 38 12.77 1.50 29.96
CA VAL A 38 13.20 1.27 28.57
C VAL A 38 12.06 0.66 27.75
N SER A 39 11.35 -0.34 28.27
CA SER A 39 10.21 -0.95 27.59
C SER A 39 9.06 0.05 27.35
N GLN A 40 8.77 0.90 28.32
CA GLN A 40 7.78 1.97 28.19
C GLN A 40 8.19 3.01 27.16
N LEU A 41 9.44 3.48 27.20
CA LEU A 41 9.97 4.45 26.25
C LEU A 41 10.01 3.88 24.83
N GLN A 42 10.36 2.61 24.66
CA GLN A 42 10.30 1.92 23.37
C GLN A 42 8.87 1.87 22.83
N SER A 43 7.88 1.56 23.69
CA SER A 43 6.47 1.52 23.29
C SER A 43 5.97 2.91 22.85
N GLN A 44 6.30 3.96 23.60
CA GLN A 44 5.96 5.34 23.24
C GLN A 44 6.62 5.78 21.94
N LEU A 45 7.88 5.41 21.73
CA LEU A 45 8.62 5.73 20.51
C LEU A 45 7.99 5.07 19.28
N LEU A 46 7.54 3.82 19.40
CA LEU A 46 6.80 3.13 18.33
C LEU A 46 5.47 3.82 18.02
N GLU A 47 4.71 4.20 19.05
CA GLU A 47 3.44 4.93 18.88
C GLU A 47 3.65 6.28 18.18
N MET A 48 4.66 7.07 18.60
CA MET A 48 4.99 8.33 17.96
C MET A 48 5.43 8.15 16.50
N GLN A 49 6.22 7.12 16.19
CA GLN A 49 6.62 6.82 14.82
C GLN A 49 5.42 6.47 13.93
N GLN A 50 4.46 5.71 14.47
CA GLN A 50 3.24 5.38 13.74
C GLN A 50 2.39 6.62 13.44
N GLN A 51 2.18 7.49 14.44
CA GLN A 51 1.43 8.75 14.27
C GLN A 51 2.09 9.68 13.25
N LEU A 52 3.42 9.78 13.24
CA LEU A 52 4.15 10.57 12.24
C LEU A 52 3.93 10.01 10.83
N THR A 53 4.04 8.70 10.65
CA THR A 53 3.85 8.04 9.36
C THR A 53 2.44 8.27 8.82
N GLU A 54 1.42 8.11 9.68
CA GLU A 54 0.03 8.37 9.32
C GLU A 54 -0.19 9.83 8.93
N SER A 55 0.37 10.76 9.70
CA SER A 55 0.27 12.20 9.40
C SER A 55 0.89 12.54 8.05
N ASP A 56 2.06 11.99 7.72
CA ASP A 56 2.73 12.23 6.43
C ASP A 56 1.88 11.73 5.26
N ILE A 57 1.27 10.55 5.40
CA ILE A 57 0.36 9.99 4.40
C ILE A 57 -0.86 10.91 4.22
N LEU A 58 -1.52 11.30 5.30
CA LEU A 58 -2.70 12.17 5.25
C LEU A 58 -2.38 13.54 4.62
N TYR A 59 -1.23 14.14 4.96
CA TYR A 59 -0.78 15.38 4.34
C TYR A 59 -0.59 15.23 2.84
N ALA A 60 0.04 14.15 2.40
CA ALA A 60 0.31 13.95 1.00
C ALA A 60 -0.97 13.62 0.19
N LEU A 61 -1.95 12.92 0.79
CA LEU A 61 -3.28 12.78 0.19
C LEU A 61 -4.01 14.14 0.10
N LEU A 62 -3.92 14.98 1.13
CA LEU A 62 -4.50 16.31 1.12
C LEU A 62 -3.89 17.19 0.03
N ASP A 63 -2.56 17.17 -0.13
CA ASP A 63 -1.86 17.93 -1.16
C ASP A 63 -2.21 17.43 -2.57
N PHE A 64 -2.34 16.12 -2.75
CA PHE A 64 -2.84 15.55 -4.00
C PHE A 64 -4.26 16.04 -4.31
N ALA A 65 -5.17 16.03 -3.33
CA ALA A 65 -6.53 16.52 -3.51
C ALA A 65 -6.57 18.02 -3.87
N ARG A 66 -5.66 18.82 -3.31
CA ARG A 66 -5.55 20.27 -3.60
C ARG A 66 -5.01 20.56 -5.00
N THR A 67 -4.13 19.71 -5.51
CA THR A 67 -3.55 19.89 -6.86
C THR A 67 -4.49 19.44 -7.98
N ASN A 68 -5.55 18.69 -7.67
CA ASN A 68 -6.55 18.19 -8.62
C ASN A 68 -7.99 18.65 -8.23
N PRO A 69 -8.26 19.97 -8.20
CA PRO A 69 -9.49 20.54 -7.65
C PRO A 69 -10.76 20.23 -8.45
N GLU A 70 -10.64 19.71 -9.68
CA GLU A 70 -11.75 19.26 -10.51
C GLU A 70 -12.44 18.00 -9.95
N ASN A 71 -11.75 17.25 -9.10
CA ASN A 71 -12.25 16.03 -8.48
C ASN A 71 -12.70 16.28 -7.04
N LYS A 72 -13.71 15.53 -6.59
CA LYS A 72 -14.14 15.50 -5.20
C LYS A 72 -13.68 14.21 -4.56
N TYR A 73 -12.93 14.34 -3.47
CA TYR A 73 -12.31 13.21 -2.81
C TYR A 73 -12.94 12.93 -1.44
N ILE A 74 -13.02 11.66 -1.08
CA ILE A 74 -13.18 11.20 0.29
C ILE A 74 -11.92 10.44 0.66
N ALA A 75 -11.25 10.86 1.73
CA ALA A 75 -10.13 10.11 2.29
C ALA A 75 -10.68 8.97 3.15
N ALA A 76 -10.14 7.77 2.95
CA ALA A 76 -10.55 6.58 3.68
C ALA A 76 -9.32 5.76 4.10
N SER A 77 -9.40 5.15 5.27
CA SER A 77 -8.37 4.28 5.82
C SER A 77 -8.59 2.86 5.29
N VAL A 78 -7.50 2.16 4.97
CA VAL A 78 -7.54 0.75 4.63
C VAL A 78 -7.60 -0.05 5.94
N ILE A 79 -8.70 -0.76 6.16
CA ILE A 79 -8.99 -1.51 7.39
C ILE A 79 -8.89 -3.03 7.20
N GLY A 80 -8.65 -3.49 5.96
CA GLY A 80 -8.51 -4.91 5.68
C GLY A 80 -7.95 -5.17 4.28
N VAL A 81 -7.30 -6.31 4.14
CA VAL A 81 -6.81 -6.85 2.87
C VAL A 81 -7.42 -8.25 2.72
N ASP A 82 -7.87 -8.60 1.53
CA ASP A 82 -8.37 -9.94 1.26
C ASP A 82 -7.18 -10.94 1.29
N PRO A 83 -7.22 -12.02 2.09
CA PRO A 83 -6.12 -12.96 2.20
C PRO A 83 -6.04 -13.95 1.02
N SER A 84 -6.99 -13.91 0.08
CA SER A 84 -7.02 -14.82 -1.06
C SER A 84 -5.86 -14.56 -2.02
N PRO A 85 -5.11 -15.60 -2.44
CA PRO A 85 -4.04 -15.44 -3.42
C PRO A 85 -4.56 -15.26 -4.86
N PHE A 86 -5.86 -15.46 -5.10
CA PHE A 86 -6.45 -15.41 -6.44
C PHE A 86 -7.08 -14.05 -6.77
N VAL A 87 -7.34 -13.25 -5.74
CA VAL A 87 -7.99 -11.96 -5.90
C VAL A 87 -7.25 -10.88 -5.11
N SER A 88 -7.20 -9.68 -5.67
CA SER A 88 -6.54 -8.53 -5.02
C SER A 88 -7.57 -7.47 -4.63
N TYR A 89 -7.98 -7.49 -3.37
CA TYR A 89 -8.95 -6.54 -2.82
C TYR A 89 -8.45 -5.94 -1.49
N VAL A 90 -8.87 -4.70 -1.24
CA VAL A 90 -8.74 -4.04 0.06
C VAL A 90 -10.10 -3.53 0.54
N ILE A 91 -10.25 -3.35 1.84
CA ILE A 91 -11.46 -2.85 2.49
C ILE A 91 -11.16 -1.50 3.11
N ILE A 92 -12.03 -0.52 2.86
CA ILE A 92 -11.94 0.84 3.42
C ILE A 92 -13.05 1.10 4.44
N ASP A 93 -12.79 2.02 5.37
CA ASP A 93 -13.68 2.44 6.48
C ASP A 93 -14.80 3.40 6.09
N HIS A 94 -15.09 3.55 4.79
CA HIS A 94 -16.16 4.41 4.29
C HIS A 94 -17.11 3.61 3.38
N GLY A 95 -18.41 3.89 3.50
CA GLY A 95 -19.47 3.16 2.81
C GLY A 95 -20.48 4.05 2.09
N SER A 96 -21.67 3.52 1.86
CA SER A 96 -22.73 4.25 1.17
C SER A 96 -23.23 5.46 1.96
N ASP A 97 -23.13 5.42 3.29
CA ASP A 97 -23.52 6.53 4.17
C ASP A 97 -22.62 7.76 3.95
N ASP A 98 -21.38 7.53 3.55
CA ASP A 98 -20.40 8.56 3.16
C ASP A 98 -20.51 8.96 1.68
N GLY A 99 -21.41 8.34 0.93
CA GLY A 99 -21.63 8.60 -0.49
C GLY A 99 -20.74 7.79 -1.44
N ILE A 100 -20.04 6.76 -0.96
CA ILE A 100 -19.29 5.82 -1.79
C ILE A 100 -20.25 4.97 -2.63
N LYS A 101 -19.91 4.75 -3.91
CA LYS A 101 -20.73 3.97 -4.85
C LYS A 101 -19.87 3.03 -5.67
N TYR A 102 -20.51 1.98 -6.17
CA TYR A 102 -19.92 1.04 -7.12
C TYR A 102 -19.27 1.76 -8.30
N GLY A 103 -18.06 1.33 -8.65
CA GLY A 103 -17.29 1.83 -9.78
C GLY A 103 -16.62 3.19 -9.58
N MET A 104 -16.69 3.79 -8.38
CA MET A 104 -15.89 4.98 -8.07
C MET A 104 -14.38 4.63 -8.10
N PRO A 105 -13.54 5.41 -8.80
CA PRO A 105 -12.09 5.23 -8.83
C PRO A 105 -11.47 5.52 -7.47
N VAL A 106 -10.41 4.78 -7.15
CA VAL A 106 -9.63 4.92 -5.92
C VAL A 106 -8.17 5.20 -6.30
N VAL A 107 -7.58 6.20 -5.65
CA VAL A 107 -6.23 6.69 -5.94
C VAL A 107 -5.45 6.96 -4.66
N THR A 108 -4.13 7.04 -4.77
CA THR A 108 -3.25 7.68 -3.78
C THR A 108 -2.57 8.89 -4.41
N GLN A 109 -1.73 9.58 -3.63
CA GLN A 109 -0.84 10.62 -4.17
C GLN A 109 0.08 10.14 -5.31
N GLN A 110 0.37 8.83 -5.35
CA GLN A 110 1.32 8.23 -6.30
C GLN A 110 0.62 7.86 -7.61
N GLY A 111 -0.59 7.31 -7.53
CA GLY A 111 -1.28 6.83 -8.71
C GLY A 111 -2.58 6.07 -8.44
N LEU A 112 -3.02 5.32 -9.46
CA LEU A 112 -4.25 4.55 -9.45
C LEU A 112 -4.11 3.33 -8.54
N VAL A 113 -5.08 3.17 -7.63
CA VAL A 113 -5.18 1.98 -6.78
C VAL A 113 -6.12 0.96 -7.41
N GLY A 114 -7.29 1.42 -7.88
CA GLY A 114 -8.35 0.53 -8.33
C GLY A 114 -9.71 1.21 -8.39
N LYS A 115 -10.77 0.43 -8.18
CA LYS A 115 -12.15 0.92 -8.16
C LYS A 115 -12.98 0.23 -7.09
N VAL A 116 -14.03 0.89 -6.63
CA VAL A 116 -15.02 0.31 -5.72
C VAL A 116 -15.78 -0.82 -6.42
N ASP A 117 -15.76 -2.02 -5.83
CA ASP A 117 -16.43 -3.22 -6.33
C ASP A 117 -17.67 -3.60 -5.50
N ALA A 118 -17.63 -3.36 -4.19
CA ALA A 118 -18.79 -3.60 -3.33
C ALA A 118 -18.86 -2.54 -2.24
N VAL A 119 -20.08 -2.20 -1.81
CA VAL A 119 -20.32 -1.18 -0.80
C VAL A 119 -21.33 -1.70 0.21
N THR A 120 -21.03 -1.50 1.48
CA THR A 120 -21.95 -1.64 2.61
C THR A 120 -22.26 -0.25 3.18
N ALA A 121 -23.09 -0.16 4.22
CA ALA A 121 -23.42 1.12 4.85
C ALA A 121 -22.16 1.90 5.29
N THR A 122 -21.20 1.21 5.92
CA THR A 122 -20.06 1.81 6.64
C THR A 122 -18.69 1.38 6.11
N ALA A 123 -18.63 0.55 5.07
CA ALA A 123 -17.38 0.07 4.50
C ALA A 123 -17.54 -0.26 3.02
N ALA A 124 -16.44 -0.23 2.27
CA ALA A 124 -16.43 -0.59 0.86
C ALA A 124 -15.22 -1.48 0.53
N ARG A 125 -15.42 -2.37 -0.45
CA ARG A 125 -14.39 -3.24 -0.99
C ARG A 125 -13.90 -2.68 -2.32
N ILE A 126 -12.59 -2.54 -2.44
CA ILE A 126 -11.90 -1.96 -3.60
C ILE A 126 -11.20 -3.08 -4.36
N GLN A 127 -11.53 -3.24 -5.64
CA GLN A 127 -10.79 -4.10 -6.56
C GLN A 127 -9.51 -3.37 -6.97
N LEU A 128 -8.35 -3.95 -6.67
CA LEU A 128 -7.05 -3.37 -7.03
C LEU A 128 -6.78 -3.53 -8.53
N ILE A 129 -5.92 -2.68 -9.10
CA ILE A 129 -5.47 -2.84 -10.48
C ILE A 129 -4.59 -4.08 -10.69
N THR A 130 -4.02 -4.62 -9.62
CA THR A 130 -3.25 -5.87 -9.61
C THR A 130 -4.12 -7.11 -9.66
N ASP A 131 -5.44 -6.98 -9.45
CA ASP A 131 -6.37 -8.10 -9.52
C ASP A 131 -6.44 -8.67 -10.95
N SER A 132 -6.48 -10.01 -11.07
CA SER A 132 -6.55 -10.68 -12.38
C SER A 132 -7.83 -10.38 -13.17
N GLY A 133 -8.89 -9.95 -12.50
CA GLY A 133 -10.13 -9.47 -13.12
C GLY A 133 -10.13 -7.97 -13.44
N SER A 134 -9.05 -7.25 -13.14
CA SER A 134 -8.94 -5.81 -13.36
C SER A 134 -8.27 -5.51 -14.70
N ALA A 135 -8.85 -4.55 -15.42
CA ALA A 135 -8.33 -4.05 -16.67
C ALA A 135 -8.47 -2.52 -16.72
N VAL A 136 -7.38 -1.85 -17.08
CA VAL A 136 -7.27 -0.39 -17.13
C VAL A 136 -6.77 0.01 -18.51
N ASN A 137 -7.57 0.79 -19.26
CA ASN A 137 -7.13 1.31 -20.55
C ASN A 137 -6.15 2.47 -20.33
N VAL A 138 -4.95 2.37 -20.87
CA VAL A 138 -3.87 3.34 -20.65
C VAL A 138 -3.37 3.96 -21.95
N THR A 139 -2.73 5.11 -21.80
CA THR A 139 -1.92 5.75 -22.82
C THR A 139 -0.51 5.94 -22.26
N LEU A 140 0.50 5.64 -23.06
CA LEU A 140 1.88 5.91 -22.71
C LEU A 140 2.19 7.40 -22.88
N GLN A 141 2.78 8.01 -21.86
CA GLN A 141 2.91 9.46 -21.80
C GLN A 141 3.82 10.01 -22.90
N THR A 142 4.92 9.32 -23.20
CA THR A 142 5.93 9.78 -24.17
C THR A 142 5.56 9.33 -25.58
N SER A 143 5.37 8.02 -25.79
CA SER A 143 5.11 7.47 -27.13
C SER A 143 3.69 7.71 -27.64
N LYS A 144 2.76 8.08 -26.75
CA LYS A 144 1.32 8.20 -27.04
C LYS A 144 0.67 6.90 -27.49
N ALA A 145 1.36 5.76 -27.38
CA ALA A 145 0.80 4.46 -27.67
C ALA A 145 -0.34 4.16 -26.69
N THR A 146 -1.38 3.50 -27.18
CA THR A 146 -2.50 3.06 -26.34
C THR A 146 -2.42 1.57 -26.07
N GLY A 147 -2.87 1.16 -24.90
CA GLY A 147 -2.93 -0.25 -24.54
C GLY A 147 -3.85 -0.49 -23.34
N GLN A 148 -3.80 -1.69 -22.82
CA GLN A 148 -4.57 -2.12 -21.66
C GLN A 148 -3.63 -2.72 -20.62
N VAL A 149 -3.65 -2.19 -19.41
CA VAL A 149 -2.98 -2.81 -18.26
C VAL A 149 -3.93 -3.79 -17.61
N ILE A 150 -3.47 -5.01 -17.38
CA ILE A 150 -4.24 -6.11 -16.78
C ILE A 150 -3.45 -6.60 -15.56
N GLY A 151 -4.13 -6.83 -14.45
CA GLY A 151 -3.53 -7.47 -13.29
C GLY A 151 -3.29 -8.96 -13.51
N SER A 152 -2.38 -9.57 -12.75
CA SER A 152 -2.11 -11.00 -12.79
C SER A 152 -2.40 -11.66 -11.45
N VAL A 153 -2.51 -12.99 -11.45
CA VAL A 153 -2.62 -13.78 -10.20
C VAL A 153 -1.35 -13.65 -9.34
N THR A 154 -0.21 -13.29 -9.93
CA THR A 154 1.04 -13.04 -9.20
C THR A 154 1.12 -11.62 -8.63
N GLY A 155 0.12 -10.76 -8.90
CA GLY A 155 0.09 -9.36 -8.47
C GLY A 155 0.89 -8.41 -9.38
N ASP A 156 1.43 -8.92 -10.49
CA ASP A 156 2.14 -8.14 -11.50
C ASP A 156 1.15 -7.41 -12.41
N LEU A 157 1.61 -6.32 -13.03
CA LEU A 157 0.86 -5.59 -14.04
C LEU A 157 1.43 -5.88 -15.43
N LEU A 158 0.57 -6.30 -16.35
CA LEU A 158 0.91 -6.53 -17.75
C LEU A 158 0.25 -5.48 -18.63
N LEU A 159 1.04 -4.72 -19.37
CA LEU A 159 0.58 -3.93 -20.50
C LEU A 159 0.41 -4.83 -21.71
N ASP A 160 -0.77 -4.83 -22.31
CA ASP A 160 -1.12 -5.61 -23.48
C ASP A 160 -1.85 -4.75 -24.53
N LYS A 161 -2.07 -5.31 -25.71
CA LYS A 161 -2.82 -4.70 -26.83
C LYS A 161 -2.22 -3.40 -27.35
N VAL A 162 -0.90 -3.23 -27.22
CA VAL A 162 -0.20 -2.10 -27.84
C VAL A 162 0.05 -2.44 -29.30
N SER A 163 -0.27 -1.52 -30.23
CA SER A 163 -0.01 -1.75 -31.65
C SER A 163 1.47 -1.96 -31.90
N THR A 164 1.84 -2.91 -32.77
CA THR A 164 3.24 -3.10 -33.17
C THR A 164 3.80 -1.98 -34.05
N SER A 165 2.92 -1.11 -34.58
CA SER A 165 3.30 0.14 -35.24
C SER A 165 3.80 1.21 -34.27
N ASP A 166 3.38 1.12 -33.01
CA ASP A 166 3.69 2.12 -32.00
C ASP A 166 5.03 1.79 -31.34
N THR A 167 5.73 2.82 -30.87
CA THR A 167 7.00 2.62 -30.17
C THR A 167 6.72 2.37 -28.69
N LEU A 168 7.19 1.23 -28.19
CA LEU A 168 7.15 0.89 -26.77
C LEU A 168 8.54 1.10 -26.18
N VAL A 169 8.65 2.02 -25.22
CA VAL A 169 9.92 2.46 -24.65
C VAL A 169 9.97 2.05 -23.17
N GLU A 170 11.04 1.37 -22.78
CA GLU A 170 11.34 1.12 -21.36
C GLU A 170 11.48 2.46 -20.63
N GLY A 171 10.86 2.54 -19.45
CA GLY A 171 10.81 3.76 -18.67
C GLY A 171 9.64 4.70 -19.01
N ASP A 172 8.83 4.42 -20.04
CA ASP A 172 7.66 5.25 -20.35
C ASP A 172 6.57 5.09 -19.27
N LEU A 173 5.87 6.18 -18.96
CA LEU A 173 4.83 6.21 -17.94
C LEU A 173 3.48 5.83 -18.55
N ALA A 174 2.83 4.83 -17.98
CA ALA A 174 1.46 4.46 -18.30
C ALA A 174 0.50 5.31 -17.45
N ILE A 175 -0.38 6.05 -18.12
CA ILE A 175 -1.44 6.85 -17.50
C ILE A 175 -2.81 6.39 -17.97
N THR A 176 -3.85 6.53 -17.15
CA THR A 176 -5.22 6.19 -17.55
C THR A 176 -5.68 7.02 -18.75
N SER A 177 -6.24 6.35 -19.76
CA SER A 177 -6.70 7.00 -20.99
C SER A 177 -8.09 7.63 -20.87
N GLY A 178 -8.90 7.17 -19.91
CA GLY A 178 -10.32 7.49 -19.81
C GLY A 178 -11.22 6.67 -20.77
N LEU A 179 -10.63 5.87 -21.67
CA LEU A 179 -11.38 5.05 -22.62
C LEU A 179 -12.17 3.94 -21.90
N GLY A 180 -13.39 3.70 -22.39
CA GLY A 180 -14.33 2.78 -21.76
C GLY A 180 -15.09 3.37 -20.56
N GLY A 181 -14.72 4.57 -20.11
CA GLY A 181 -15.48 5.31 -19.09
C GLY A 181 -15.47 4.69 -17.69
N LEU A 182 -14.54 3.77 -17.40
CA LEU A 182 -14.40 3.13 -16.09
C LEU A 182 -13.48 3.91 -15.13
N TYR A 183 -12.55 4.68 -15.68
CA TYR A 183 -11.59 5.50 -14.93
C TYR A 183 -11.53 6.90 -15.56
N PRO A 184 -11.22 7.96 -14.79
CA PRO A 184 -10.89 9.25 -15.35
C PRO A 184 -9.54 9.17 -16.06
N SER A 185 -9.26 10.09 -16.96
CA SER A 185 -7.98 10.18 -17.65
C SER A 185 -6.89 10.81 -16.78
N ASN A 186 -5.63 10.59 -17.15
CA ASN A 186 -4.44 11.21 -16.60
C ASN A 186 -4.07 10.82 -15.15
N ILE A 187 -4.45 9.62 -14.69
CA ILE A 187 -3.92 9.05 -13.44
C ILE A 187 -2.76 8.11 -13.76
N VAL A 188 -1.63 8.27 -13.05
CA VAL A 188 -0.46 7.40 -13.22
C VAL A 188 -0.76 5.98 -12.74
N VAL A 189 -0.38 4.99 -13.53
CA VAL A 189 -0.52 3.56 -13.20
C VAL A 189 0.84 2.96 -12.85
N GLY A 190 1.86 3.23 -13.68
CA GLY A 190 3.14 2.55 -13.57
C GLY A 190 4.11 2.95 -14.68
N GLN A 191 5.27 2.31 -14.67
CA GLN A 191 6.33 2.49 -15.65
C GLN A 191 6.59 1.20 -16.43
N VAL A 192 6.82 1.31 -17.74
CA VAL A 192 7.19 0.18 -18.60
C VAL A 192 8.58 -0.33 -18.21
N LEU A 193 8.70 -1.63 -17.91
CA LEU A 193 9.98 -2.29 -17.65
C LEU A 193 10.51 -2.93 -18.93
N SER A 194 10.02 -4.13 -19.26
CA SER A 194 10.58 -4.92 -20.36
C SER A 194 9.57 -5.08 -21.49
N PRO A 195 9.73 -4.37 -22.62
CA PRO A 195 8.93 -4.62 -23.80
C PRO A 195 9.23 -6.00 -24.38
N SER A 196 8.18 -6.75 -24.66
CA SER A 196 8.21 -8.05 -25.32
C SER A 196 7.41 -7.98 -26.62
N LYS A 197 8.01 -8.46 -27.71
CA LYS A 197 7.38 -8.51 -29.03
C LYS A 197 7.68 -9.85 -29.69
N GLY A 198 6.65 -10.63 -29.99
CA GLY A 198 6.77 -11.81 -30.84
C GLY A 198 6.98 -11.43 -32.31
N GLU A 199 7.73 -12.23 -33.07
CA GLU A 199 8.07 -11.96 -34.48
C GLU A 199 6.84 -11.86 -35.41
N ASN A 200 5.66 -12.35 -35.00
CA ASN A 200 4.42 -12.35 -35.78
C ASN A 200 3.19 -11.84 -35.02
N ASP A 201 3.36 -11.20 -33.86
CA ASP A 201 2.22 -10.72 -33.09
C ASP A 201 1.64 -9.44 -33.70
N LEU A 202 0.31 -9.32 -33.71
CA LEU A 202 -0.38 -8.09 -34.10
C LEU A 202 -0.22 -6.99 -33.04
N PHE A 203 0.04 -7.39 -31.79
CA PHE A 203 0.21 -6.54 -30.64
C PHE A 203 1.55 -6.84 -29.95
N GLN A 204 2.05 -5.87 -29.20
CA GLN A 204 3.19 -6.04 -28.29
C GLN A 204 2.74 -5.82 -26.85
N SER A 205 3.50 -6.37 -25.92
CA SER A 205 3.17 -6.38 -24.49
C SER A 205 4.40 -5.97 -23.66
N ALA A 206 4.20 -5.55 -22.43
CA ALA A 206 5.28 -5.21 -21.50
C ALA A 206 4.87 -5.46 -20.05
N THR A 207 5.83 -5.76 -19.20
CA THR A 207 5.60 -5.69 -17.74
C THR A 207 5.60 -4.23 -17.30
N ILE A 208 4.69 -3.87 -16.40
CA ILE A 208 4.58 -2.55 -15.78
C ILE A 208 4.99 -2.66 -14.32
N GLN A 209 5.91 -1.79 -13.91
CA GLN A 209 6.18 -1.53 -12.49
C GLN A 209 5.11 -0.56 -11.96
N PRO A 210 4.24 -0.97 -11.02
CA PRO A 210 3.30 -0.04 -10.41
C PRO A 210 4.02 1.09 -9.67
N VAL A 211 3.46 2.31 -9.73
CA VAL A 211 3.93 3.43 -8.90
C VAL A 211 3.41 3.38 -7.47
N VAL A 212 2.31 2.65 -7.25
CA VAL A 212 1.70 2.46 -5.93
C VAL A 212 2.27 1.20 -5.29
N ASP A 213 2.65 1.30 -4.02
CA ASP A 213 2.94 0.14 -3.19
C ASP A 213 1.64 -0.46 -2.62
N PHE A 214 1.16 -1.53 -3.25
CA PHE A 214 -0.05 -2.24 -2.83
C PHE A 214 0.14 -3.06 -1.54
N THR A 215 1.38 -3.32 -1.12
CA THR A 215 1.68 -4.12 0.07
C THR A 215 1.45 -3.33 1.35
N ASN A 216 1.78 -2.04 1.35
CA ASN A 216 1.74 -1.17 2.52
C ASN A 216 0.68 -0.05 2.39
N LEU A 217 -0.44 -0.35 1.75
CA LEU A 217 -1.50 0.62 1.51
C LEU A 217 -2.28 0.92 2.80
N GLN A 218 -2.11 2.12 3.37
CA GLN A 218 -2.74 2.51 4.64
C GLN A 218 -3.96 3.44 4.46
N ALA A 219 -3.90 4.35 3.50
CA ALA A 219 -4.98 5.31 3.24
C ALA A 219 -5.09 5.59 1.74
N VAL A 220 -6.31 5.91 1.30
CA VAL A 220 -6.65 6.14 -0.10
C VAL A 220 -7.63 7.31 -0.24
N LEU A 221 -7.76 7.81 -1.46
CA LEU A 221 -8.77 8.78 -1.85
C LEU A 221 -9.75 8.13 -2.83
N VAL A 222 -11.04 8.26 -2.56
CA VAL A 222 -12.11 7.85 -3.48
C VAL A 222 -12.62 9.07 -4.26
N ILE A 223 -12.65 8.98 -5.59
CA ILE A 223 -13.15 10.04 -6.48
C ILE A 223 -14.68 9.94 -6.58
N THR A 224 -15.39 10.82 -5.86
CA THR A 224 -16.84 10.73 -5.65
C THR A 224 -17.69 11.43 -6.70
N ASN A 225 -17.11 12.37 -7.46
CA ASN A 225 -17.80 13.03 -8.56
C ASN A 225 -17.61 12.32 -9.91
N PHE A 226 -16.86 11.21 -9.95
CA PHE A 226 -16.76 10.38 -11.14
C PHE A 226 -18.00 9.48 -11.28
N ARG A 227 -18.52 9.36 -12.50
CA ARG A 227 -19.62 8.46 -12.84
C ARG A 227 -19.14 7.48 -13.90
N PRO A 228 -18.99 6.18 -13.57
CA PRO A 228 -18.59 5.21 -14.57
C PRO A 228 -19.67 5.11 -15.65
N VAL A 229 -19.23 4.97 -16.91
CA VAL A 229 -20.13 4.81 -18.05
C VAL A 229 -20.54 3.35 -18.14
N ASP A 230 -21.85 3.08 -18.07
CA ASP A 230 -22.38 1.74 -18.32
C ASP A 230 -22.47 1.48 -19.83
N ILE A 231 -21.55 0.64 -20.32
CA ILE A 231 -21.50 0.20 -21.72
C ILE A 231 -22.17 -1.16 -21.94
N SER A 232 -22.72 -1.79 -20.88
CA SER A 232 -23.41 -3.09 -20.98
C SER A 232 -24.53 -3.10 -22.03
N PRO A 233 -25.34 -2.03 -22.19
CA PRO A 233 -26.37 -1.99 -23.22
C PRO A 233 -25.84 -2.04 -24.66
N LEU A 234 -24.55 -1.74 -24.88
CA LEU A 234 -23.92 -1.73 -26.19
C LEU A 234 -23.31 -3.09 -26.57
N ILE A 235 -23.24 -4.02 -25.62
CA ILE A 235 -22.71 -5.37 -25.86
C ILE A 235 -23.87 -6.20 -26.43
N PRO A 236 -23.79 -6.66 -27.69
CA PRO A 236 -24.83 -7.50 -28.24
C PRO A 236 -24.91 -8.78 -27.42
N THR A 237 -26.06 -9.03 -26.78
CA THR A 237 -26.34 -10.34 -26.21
C THR A 237 -26.30 -11.35 -27.35
N THR A 238 -25.30 -12.23 -27.35
CA THR A 238 -25.27 -13.37 -28.24
C THR A 238 -26.43 -14.27 -27.82
N THR A 239 -27.61 -14.03 -28.38
CA THR A 239 -28.74 -14.95 -28.24
C THR A 239 -28.30 -16.24 -28.90
N SER A 240 -27.88 -17.23 -28.11
CA SER A 240 -27.68 -18.59 -28.57
C SER A 240 -29.05 -19.07 -29.06
N SER A 241 -29.28 -18.97 -30.36
CA SER A 241 -30.36 -19.65 -31.04
C SER A 241 -30.05 -21.14 -30.96
N THR A 242 -30.49 -21.79 -29.89
CA THR A 242 -30.63 -23.24 -29.85
C THR A 242 -31.70 -23.60 -30.88
N GLN A 243 -31.28 -24.14 -32.01
CA GLN A 243 -32.12 -25.00 -32.85
C GLN A 243 -32.24 -26.37 -32.20
#